data_AF-A0A920T513-F1
#
_entry.id   AF-A0A920T513-F1
#
_cell.length_a   1.000
_cell.length_b   1.000
_cell.length_c   1.000
_cell.angle_alpha   90.00
_cell.angle_beta   90.00
_cell.angle_gamma   90.00
#
_symmetry.space_group_name_H-M   'P 1'
#
loop_
_entity.id
_entity.type
_entity.pdbx_description
1 polymer ?
#
loop_
_entity_poly.entity_id
_entity_poly.type
_entity_poly.pdbx_seq_one_letter_code
_entity_poly.pdbx_strand_id
1 'polypeptide(L)' 'MGRIGKGRVKYHEEILAHYGLNMKLEKSVNLERITSLFLRDKKSQDGITFVLDGENGVEPVLVHDQDILEKALEVVQ' A
#
# COMPACT_ATOMS: atom_id res chain seq x y z
N MET A 1 4.08 -3.48 -9.41
CA MET A 1 4.97 -4.36 -8.63
C MET A 1 4.90 -5.83 -9.02
N GLY A 2 3.77 -6.37 -9.48
CA GLY A 2 3.71 -7.74 -10.02
C GLY A 2 3.86 -8.86 -8.98
N ARG A 3 3.89 -8.54 -7.67
CA ARG A 3 4.05 -9.50 -6.57
C ARG A 3 2.87 -10.47 -6.41
N ILE A 4 1.68 -10.01 -6.77
CA ILE A 4 0.44 -10.80 -6.75
C ILE A 4 -0.34 -10.57 -8.03
N GLY A 5 -1.04 -11.61 -8.49
CA GLY A 5 -1.92 -11.52 -9.66
C GLY A 5 -3.23 -10.78 -9.37
N LYS A 6 -3.93 -10.36 -10.43
CA LYS A 6 -5.22 -9.65 -10.33
C LYS A 6 -6.29 -10.42 -9.54
N GLY A 7 -6.31 -11.75 -9.65
CA GLY A 7 -7.24 -12.59 -8.89
C GLY A 7 -7.01 -12.51 -7.37
N ARG A 8 -5.75 -12.37 -6.94
CA ARG A 8 -5.40 -12.21 -5.52
C ARG A 8 -5.83 -10.84 -4.98
N VAL A 9 -5.69 -9.79 -5.79
CA VAL A 9 -6.20 -8.44 -5.45
C VAL A 9 -7.72 -8.47 -5.27
N LYS A 10 -8.45 -9.06 -6.24
CA LYS A 10 -9.91 -9.19 -6.18
C LYS A 10 -10.37 -9.96 -4.94
N TYR A 11 -9.66 -11.03 -4.57
CA TYR A 11 -9.96 -11.78 -3.36
C TYR A 11 -9.82 -10.93 -2.09
N HIS A 12 -8.79 -10.09 -1.99
CA HIS A 12 -8.64 -9.15 -0.87
C HIS A 12 -9.81 -8.17 -0.80
N GLU A 13 -10.25 -7.63 -1.94
CA GLU A 13 -11.43 -6.75 -2.01
C GLU A 13 -12.72 -7.45 -1.54
N GLU A 14 -12.92 -8.70 -1.95
CA GLU A 14 -14.08 -9.52 -1.54
C GLU A 14 -14.08 -9.79 -0.02
N ILE A 15 -12.91 -10.05 0.57
CA ILE A 15 -12.76 -10.25 2.01
C ILE A 15 -13.08 -8.96 2.78
N LEU A 16 -12.57 -7.81 2.37
CA LEU A 16 -12.89 -6.54 3.01
C LEU A 16 -14.39 -6.24 2.93
N ALA A 17 -15.01 -6.46 1.77
CA ALA A 17 -16.45 -6.30 1.59
C ALA A 17 -17.25 -7.25 2.50
N HIS A 18 -16.82 -8.51 2.64
CA HIS A 18 -17.47 -9.49 3.51
C HIS A 18 -17.50 -9.04 4.98
N TYR A 19 -16.44 -8.37 5.44
CA TYR A 19 -16.34 -7.83 6.80
C TYR A 19 -16.88 -6.40 6.93
N GLY A 20 -17.39 -5.79 5.86
CA GLY A 20 -17.85 -4.40 5.86
C GLY A 20 -16.73 -3.37 6.09
N LEU A 21 -15.49 -3.72 5.76
CA LEU A 21 -14.33 -2.84 5.91
C LEU A 21 -14.16 -1.96 4.66
N ASN A 22 -13.86 -0.69 4.87
CA ASN A 22 -13.63 0.25 3.78
C ASN A 22 -12.17 0.17 3.29
N MET A 23 -11.98 -0.09 1.99
CA MET A 23 -10.66 -0.05 1.34
C MET A 23 -10.27 1.37 0.88
N LYS A 24 -11.23 2.29 0.85
CA LYS A 24 -11.04 3.66 0.34
C LYS A 24 -10.69 4.62 1.47
N LEU A 25 -9.68 5.45 1.22
CA LEU A 25 -9.37 6.64 2.01
C LEU A 25 -10.46 7.69 1.80
N GLU A 26 -10.72 8.50 2.82
CA GLU A 26 -11.63 9.63 2.66
C GLU A 26 -11.00 10.71 1.78
N LYS A 27 -11.83 11.41 0.99
CA LYS A 27 -11.36 12.52 0.11
C LYS A 27 -10.72 13.68 0.87
N SER A 28 -10.99 13.80 2.17
CA SER A 28 -10.40 14.79 3.08
C SER A 28 -8.92 14.53 3.38
N VAL A 29 -8.42 13.34 3.05
CA VAL A 29 -7.05 12.92 3.32
C VAL A 29 -6.07 13.58 2.34
N ASN A 30 -5.05 14.25 2.89
CA ASN A 30 -3.97 14.86 2.12
C ASN A 30 -2.87 13.82 1.82
N LEU A 31 -2.71 13.46 0.54
CA LEU A 31 -1.75 12.45 0.08
C LEU A 31 -0.30 12.86 0.34
N GLU A 32 0.08 14.12 0.08
CA GLU A 32 1.44 14.62 0.34
C GLU A 32 1.81 14.48 1.82
N ARG A 33 0.86 14.77 2.71
CA ARG A 33 1.05 14.60 4.16
C ARG A 33 1.27 13.13 4.50
N ILE A 34 0.50 12.21 3.92
CA ILE A 34 0.70 10.76 4.13
C ILE A 34 2.09 10.34 3.66
N THR A 35 2.48 10.71 2.44
CA THR A 35 3.80 10.38 1.90
C THR A 35 4.92 10.92 2.80
N SER A 36 4.78 12.15 3.31
CA SER A 36 5.74 12.72 4.25
C SER A 36 5.84 11.95 5.58
N LEU A 37 4.77 11.29 6.02
CA LEU A 37 4.76 10.47 7.24
C LEU A 37 5.52 9.16 7.02
N PHE A 38 5.37 8.53 5.86
CA PHE A 38 6.17 7.34 5.52
C PHE A 38 7.67 7.64 5.47
N LEU A 39 8.05 8.83 4.98
CA LEU A 39 9.45 9.27 4.92
C LEU A 39 10.04 9.65 6.28
N ARG A 40 9.21 9.92 7.30
CA ARG A 40 9.65 10.27 8.66
C ARG A 40 9.99 9.06 9.52
N ASP A 41 9.71 7.83 9.07
CA ASP A 41 10.01 6.62 9.84
C ASP A 41 11.53 6.32 9.91
N LYS A 42 12.11 6.99 10.90
CA LYS A 42 13.34 6.86 11.69
C LYS A 42 14.71 6.47 11.11
N LYS A 43 14.92 5.72 10.01
CA LYS A 43 16.32 5.38 9.55
C LYS A 43 16.49 5.10 8.05
N SER A 44 15.57 5.55 7.21
CA SER A 44 15.60 5.28 5.77
C SER A 44 16.49 6.29 5.03
N GLN A 45 17.75 5.93 4.76
CA GLN A 45 18.50 6.54 3.66
C GLN A 45 18.21 5.81 2.33
N ASP A 46 17.49 4.67 2.39
CA ASP A 46 17.38 3.70 1.29
C ASP A 46 15.93 3.25 1.02
N GLY A 47 14.87 4.02 1.29
CA GLY A 47 13.48 3.66 0.94
C GLY A 47 12.61 3.14 2.09
N ILE A 48 11.33 2.89 1.83
CA ILE A 48 10.31 2.57 2.84
C ILE A 48 10.04 1.06 2.86
N THR A 49 10.13 0.43 4.04
CA THR A 49 9.78 -0.99 4.19
C THR A 49 8.28 -1.15 4.38
N PHE A 50 7.63 -1.84 3.45
CA PHE A 50 6.24 -2.25 3.54
C PHE A 50 6.13 -3.74 3.86
N VAL A 51 5.01 -4.14 4.44
CA VAL A 51 4.65 -5.54 4.59
C VAL A 51 3.61 -5.85 3.51
N LEU A 52 4.00 -6.63 2.49
CA LEU A 52 3.20 -6.85 1.27
C LEU A 52 2.98 -8.34 1.02
N ASP A 53 1.83 -8.68 0.44
CA ASP A 53 1.51 -10.04 -0.01
C ASP A 53 2.43 -10.45 -1.21
N GLY A 54 2.56 -11.76 -1.40
CA GLY A 54 3.45 -12.39 -2.37
C GLY A 54 3.19 -13.88 -2.49
N GLU A 55 3.96 -14.56 -3.34
CA GLU A 55 3.79 -16.01 -3.61
C GLU A 55 4.00 -16.88 -2.36
N ASN A 56 4.88 -16.45 -1.44
CA ASN A 56 5.13 -17.13 -0.18
C ASN A 56 4.31 -16.57 0.99
N GLY A 57 3.31 -15.72 0.70
CA GLY A 57 2.55 -14.98 1.68
C GLY A 57 3.15 -13.59 1.96
N VAL A 58 2.90 -13.10 3.17
CA VAL A 58 3.18 -11.72 3.57
C VAL A 58 4.66 -11.55 3.95
N GLU A 59 5.36 -10.62 3.30
CA GLU A 59 6.80 -10.42 3.43
C GLU A 59 7.15 -8.93 3.61
N PRO A 60 8.26 -8.61 4.32
CA PRO A 60 8.82 -7.26 4.31
C PRO A 60 9.47 -6.97 2.95
N VAL A 61 9.13 -5.82 2.36
CA VAL A 61 9.57 -5.38 1.04
C VAL A 61 10.06 -3.94 1.14
N LEU A 62 11.31 -3.72 0.76
CA LEU A 62 11.86 -2.38 0.64
C LEU A 62 11.41 -1.75 -0.68
N VAL A 63 10.74 -0.61 -0.60
CA VAL A 63 10.25 0.17 -1.75
C VAL A 63 11.06 1.47 -1.82
N HIS A 64 11.89 1.58 -2.85
CA HIS A 64 12.73 2.74 -3.11
C HIS A 64 12.06 3.82 -3.96
N ASP A 65 11.06 3.41 -4.75
CA ASP A 65 10.41 4.26 -5.74
C ASP A 65 9.15 4.91 -5.15
N GLN A 66 9.22 6.23 -4.94
CA GLN A 66 8.14 7.02 -4.38
C GLN A 66 6.91 7.08 -5.32
N ASP A 67 7.11 7.00 -6.64
CA ASP A 67 6.01 7.06 -7.61
C ASP A 67 5.06 5.87 -7.45
N ILE A 68 5.58 4.73 -6.99
CA ILE A 68 4.76 3.54 -6.71
C ILE A 68 3.81 3.81 -5.54
N LEU A 69 4.28 4.49 -4.50
CA LEU A 69 3.47 4.84 -3.34
C LEU A 69 2.38 5.84 -3.72
N GLU A 70 2.72 6.88 -4.48
CA GLU A 70 1.76 7.89 -4.94
C GLU A 70 0.65 7.27 -5.79
N LYS A 71 1.00 6.45 -6.79
CA LYS A 71 0.03 5.73 -7.62
C LYS A 71 -0.85 4.77 -6.81
N ALA A 72 -0.28 4.10 -5.80
CA ALA A 72 -1.05 3.22 -4.93
C ALA A 72 -2.08 4.01 -4.10
N LEU A 73 -1.68 5.17 -3.56
CA LEU A 73 -2.55 6.06 -2.80
C LEU A 73 -3.69 6.65 -3.64
N GLU A 74 -3.41 7.02 -4.91
CA GLU A 74 -4.45 7.48 -5.85
C GLU A 74 -5.52 6.41 -6.10
N VAL A 75 -5.13 5.14 -6.19
CA VAL A 75 -6.08 4.03 -6.40
C VAL A 75 -6.99 3.81 -5.20
N VAL A 76 -6.51 4.09 -3.99
CA VAL A 76 -7.30 3.89 -2.76
C VAL A 76 -8.01 5.15 -2.29
N GLN A 77 -7.82 6.32 -2.90
CA GLN A 77 -8.62 7.51 -2.61
C GLN A 77 -10.02 7.47 -3.28
#